data_AF-A0A8S2F3C8-F1
#
_entry.id   AF-A0A8S2F3C8-F1
#
_cell.length_a   1.000
_cell.length_b   1.000
_cell.length_c   1.000
_cell.angle_alpha   90.00
_cell.angle_beta   90.00
_cell.angle_gamma   90.00
#
_symmetry.space_group_name_H-M   'P 1'
#
loop_
_entity.id
_entity.type
_entity.pdbx_description
1 polymer ?
#
loop_
_entity_poly.entity_id
_entity_poly.type
_entity_poly.pdbx_seq_one_letter_code
_entity_poly.pdbx_strand_id
1 'polypeptide(L)'
;MSILNNLGLIATISGGLIAGSTLYFTNVEAPSVMRLGVEEYWRYIPLMYYRAVTQFVSLLSISGLSAFGHVYYHGKNLQSKNIWLTAGSIMIGIMPYTIIFMMPTLKIIRQKEENIVYSLETKKNLINKLTRLHLLRTIGSCVAFSLMVYCIAKH
;
A
#
# COMPACT_ATOMS: atom_id res chain seq x y z
N MET A 1 7.72 23.59 18.69
CA MET A 1 6.99 22.30 18.70
C MET A 1 7.94 21.20 18.24
N SER A 2 8.22 20.18 19.06
CA SER A 2 9.08 19.06 18.64
C SER A 2 8.31 18.12 17.70
N ILE A 3 8.98 17.53 16.71
CA ILE A 3 8.38 16.56 15.78
C ILE A 3 7.73 15.37 16.50
N LEU A 4 8.25 15.02 17.68
CA LEU A 4 7.73 13.96 18.54
C LEU A 4 6.31 14.22 19.04
N ASN A 5 5.87 15.49 19.08
CA ASN A 5 4.51 15.84 19.49
C ASN A 5 3.48 15.64 18.37
N ASN A 6 3.93 15.51 17.11
CA ASN A 6 3.06 15.45 15.94
C ASN A 6 3.08 14.08 15.24
N LEU A 7 3.61 13.04 15.90
CA LEU A 7 3.73 11.70 15.32
C LEU A 7 2.39 11.10 14.85
N GLY A 8 1.30 11.36 15.57
CA GLY A 8 -0.04 10.92 15.15
C GLY A 8 -0.49 11.58 13.83
N LEU A 9 -0.24 12.88 13.66
CA LEU A 9 -0.52 13.60 12.42
C LEU A 9 0.35 13.10 11.27
N ILE A 10 1.65 12.91 11.51
CA ILE A 10 2.58 12.37 10.51
C ILE A 10 2.13 10.98 10.07
N ALA A 11 1.76 10.12 11.02
CA ALA A 11 1.24 8.78 10.73
C ALA A 11 -0.01 8.84 9.85
N THR A 12 -0.93 9.74 10.17
CA THR A 12 -2.22 9.88 9.48
C THR A 12 -2.07 10.48 8.08
N ILE A 13 -1.24 11.51 7.91
CA ILE A 13 -0.99 12.14 6.60
C ILE A 13 -0.33 11.12 5.66
N SER A 14 0.76 10.48 6.11
CA SER A 14 1.44 9.46 5.31
C SER A 14 0.53 8.25 5.03
N GLY A 15 -0.26 7.81 6.01
CA GLY A 15 -1.23 6.74 5.85
C GLY A 15 -2.36 7.10 4.86
N GLY A 16 -2.82 8.35 4.88
CA GLY A 16 -3.83 8.87 3.95
C GLY A 16 -3.31 8.94 2.52
N LEU A 17 -2.05 9.36 2.32
CA LEU A 17 -1.42 9.34 1.00
C LEU A 17 -1.35 7.92 0.42
N ILE A 18 -1.04 6.91 1.26
CA ILE A 18 -1.02 5.51 0.84
C ILE A 18 -2.42 5.02 0.51
N ALA A 19 -3.38 5.23 1.42
CA ALA A 19 -4.76 4.81 1.23
C ALA A 19 -5.39 5.44 -0.03
N GLY A 20 -5.16 6.74 -0.25
CA GLY A 20 -5.59 7.44 -1.45
C GLY A 20 -4.94 6.90 -2.72
N SER A 21 -3.61 6.67 -2.69
CA SER A 21 -2.89 6.15 -3.85
C SER A 21 -3.32 4.73 -4.21
N THR A 22 -3.50 3.85 -3.22
CA THR A 22 -3.94 2.46 -3.48
C THR A 22 -5.39 2.42 -3.95
N LEU A 23 -6.25 3.28 -3.40
CA LEU A 23 -7.65 3.40 -3.80
C LEU A 23 -7.78 3.93 -5.24
N TYR A 24 -6.99 4.96 -5.60
CA TYR A 24 -6.90 5.45 -6.97
C TYR A 24 -6.42 4.35 -7.93
N PHE A 25 -5.33 3.65 -7.57
CA PHE A 25 -4.80 2.58 -8.40
C PHE A 25 -5.85 1.48 -8.65
N THR A 26 -6.50 1.01 -7.60
CA THR A 26 -7.48 -0.09 -7.68
C THR A 26 -8.75 0.29 -8.44
N ASN A 27 -9.27 1.51 -8.25
CA ASN A 27 -10.57 1.90 -8.82
C ASN A 27 -10.48 2.63 -10.15
N VAL A 28 -9.37 3.32 -10.42
CA VAL A 28 -9.22 4.21 -11.57
C VAL A 28 -8.12 3.71 -12.49
N GLU A 29 -6.89 3.63 -12.00
CA GLU A 29 -5.73 3.36 -12.86
C GLU A 29 -5.78 1.95 -13.46
N ALA A 30 -5.85 0.90 -12.63
CA ALA A 30 -5.82 -0.48 -13.08
C ALA A 30 -6.98 -0.80 -14.05
N PRO A 31 -8.25 -0.41 -13.78
CA PRO A 31 -9.34 -0.59 -14.74
C PRO A 31 -9.14 0.20 -16.03
N SER A 32 -8.61 1.43 -15.96
CA SER A 32 -8.41 2.26 -17.15
C SER A 32 -7.32 1.71 -18.06
N VAL A 33 -6.19 1.29 -17.49
CA VAL A 33 -5.10 0.68 -18.27
C VAL A 33 -5.55 -0.67 -18.85
N MET A 34 -6.34 -1.46 -18.12
CA MET A 34 -6.91 -2.69 -18.64
C MET A 34 -7.81 -2.47 -19.88
N ARG A 35 -8.52 -1.33 -19.97
CA ARG A 35 -9.34 -0.98 -21.15
C ARG A 35 -8.50 -0.67 -22.39
N LEU A 36 -7.24 -0.27 -22.22
CA LEU A 36 -6.32 -0.04 -23.34
C LEU A 36 -5.83 -1.35 -23.95
N GLY A 37 -5.87 -2.45 -23.20
CA GLY A 37 -5.47 -3.78 -23.63
C GLY A 37 -4.53 -4.47 -22.65
N VAL A 38 -4.49 -5.80 -22.71
CA VAL A 38 -3.65 -6.63 -21.83
C VAL A 38 -2.16 -6.42 -22.12
N GLU A 39 -1.79 -6.19 -23.38
CA GLU A 39 -0.39 -5.97 -23.79
C GLU A 39 0.13 -4.61 -23.29
N GLU A 40 -0.71 -3.58 -23.40
CA GLU A 40 -0.46 -2.24 -22.90
C GLU A 40 -0.26 -2.27 -21.38
N TYR A 41 -1.16 -2.95 -20.67
CA TYR A 41 -1.04 -3.09 -19.22
C TYR A 41 0.21 -3.89 -18.81
N TRP A 42 0.52 -4.97 -19.53
CA TRP A 42 1.74 -5.75 -19.31
C TRP A 42 3.01 -4.89 -19.43
N ARG A 43 3.08 -4.02 -20.44
CA ARG A 43 4.20 -3.08 -20.64
C ARG A 43 4.23 -1.95 -19.62
N TYR A 44 3.05 -1.52 -19.15
CA TYR A 44 2.91 -0.43 -18.19
C TYR A 44 3.42 -0.79 -16.79
N ILE A 45 3.12 -2.00 -16.29
CA ILE A 45 3.40 -2.41 -14.91
C ILE A 45 4.88 -2.22 -14.52
N PRO A 46 5.88 -2.68 -15.31
CA PRO A 46 7.28 -2.46 -14.96
C PRO A 46 7.64 -0.97 -14.86
N LEU A 47 7.16 -0.13 -15.79
CA LEU A 47 7.45 1.31 -15.83
C LEU A 47 6.93 2.04 -14.59
N MET A 48 5.68 1.74 -14.22
CA MET A 48 5.04 2.29 -13.01
C MET A 48 5.71 1.77 -11.74
N TYR A 49 6.02 0.47 -11.67
CA TYR A 49 6.56 -0.17 -10.47
C TYR A 49 7.87 0.47 -9.97
N TYR A 50 8.80 0.79 -10.88
CA TYR A 50 10.08 1.39 -10.51
C TYR A 50 9.93 2.75 -9.82
N ARG A 51 8.88 3.50 -10.15
CA ARG A 51 8.59 4.80 -9.55
C ARG A 51 7.77 4.67 -8.27
N ALA A 52 6.81 3.74 -8.26
CA ALA A 52 5.89 3.58 -7.15
C ALA A 52 6.54 2.93 -5.91
N VAL A 53 7.47 1.99 -6.09
CA VAL A 53 7.98 1.17 -4.98
C VAL A 53 8.69 1.99 -3.91
N THR A 54 9.48 2.99 -4.29
CA THR A 54 10.25 3.81 -3.36
C THR A 54 9.31 4.67 -2.51
N GLN A 55 8.39 5.38 -3.15
CA GLN A 55 7.38 6.21 -2.47
C GLN A 55 6.51 5.36 -1.54
N PHE A 56 6.08 4.19 -2.01
CA PHE A 56 5.24 3.29 -1.25
C PHE A 56 5.92 2.76 0.02
N VAL A 57 7.16 2.27 -0.09
CA VAL A 57 7.92 1.74 1.05
C VAL A 57 8.23 2.84 2.06
N SER A 58 8.65 4.02 1.59
CA SER A 58 8.92 5.16 2.47
C SER A 58 7.68 5.59 3.25
N LEU A 59 6.55 5.78 2.57
CA LEU A 59 5.31 6.22 3.22
C LEU A 59 4.76 5.19 4.21
N LEU A 60 4.79 3.89 3.88
CA LEU A 60 4.36 2.84 4.81
C LEU A 60 5.19 2.81 6.08
N SER A 61 6.51 2.93 5.90
CA SER A 61 7.45 2.92 7.02
C SER A 61 7.25 4.14 7.90
N ILE A 62 7.13 5.33 7.31
CA ILE A 62 6.84 6.58 8.04
C ILE A 62 5.51 6.47 8.77
N SER A 63 4.45 5.97 8.12
CA SER A 63 3.13 5.86 8.72
C SER A 63 3.10 4.90 9.91
N GLY A 64 3.61 3.68 9.69
CA GLY A 64 3.63 2.64 10.73
C GLY A 64 4.53 2.96 11.91
N LEU A 65 5.76 3.43 11.66
CA LEU A 65 6.70 3.79 12.73
C LEU A 65 6.22 5.01 13.51
N SER A 66 5.61 6.01 12.85
CA SER A 66 5.05 7.17 13.54
C SER A 66 3.84 6.80 14.39
N ALA A 67 3.00 5.84 13.96
CA ALA A 67 1.91 5.32 14.77
C ALA A 67 2.43 4.62 16.04
N PHE A 68 3.47 3.80 15.93
CA PHE A 68 4.11 3.18 17.09
C PHE A 68 4.80 4.21 18.00
N GLY A 69 5.48 5.19 17.42
CA GLY A 69 6.09 6.30 18.16
C GLY A 69 5.04 7.13 18.91
N HIS A 70 3.89 7.42 18.29
CA HIS A 70 2.81 8.12 18.96
C HIS A 70 2.30 7.37 20.20
N VAL A 71 2.13 6.04 20.09
CA VAL A 71 1.77 5.20 21.24
C VAL A 71 2.82 5.26 22.34
N TYR A 72 4.11 5.22 21.99
CA TYR A 72 5.21 5.25 22.95
C TYR A 72 5.25 6.57 23.74
N TYR A 73 5.08 7.71 23.08
CA TYR A 73 5.20 9.02 23.71
C TYR A 73 3.89 9.57 24.31
N HIS A 74 2.74 9.23 23.73
CA HIS A 74 1.44 9.86 24.05
C HIS A 74 0.34 8.87 24.45
N GLY A 75 0.61 7.56 24.42
CA GLY A 75 -0.36 6.51 24.69
C GLY A 75 -0.78 6.41 26.16
N LYS A 76 -1.67 7.30 26.61
CA LYS A 76 -2.23 7.30 27.98
C LYS A 76 -3.49 6.44 28.10
N ASN A 77 -4.36 6.44 27.09
CA ASN A 77 -5.60 5.67 27.07
C ASN A 77 -5.35 4.30 26.39
N LEU A 78 -5.69 3.21 27.08
CA LEU A 78 -5.52 1.83 26.59
C LEU A 78 -6.27 1.58 25.28
N GLN A 79 -7.49 2.11 25.12
CA GLN A 79 -8.28 1.95 23.90
C GLN A 79 -7.62 2.65 22.71
N SER A 80 -7.21 3.92 22.89
CA SER A 80 -6.53 4.68 21.84
C SER A 80 -5.20 4.04 21.45
N LYS A 81 -4.45 3.56 22.45
CA LYS A 81 -3.21 2.80 22.25
C LYS A 81 -3.43 1.58 21.38
N ASN A 82 -4.44 0.75 21.68
CA ASN A 82 -4.71 -0.45 20.91
C ASN A 82 -5.08 -0.12 19.46
N ILE A 83 -5.90 0.92 19.22
CA ILE A 83 -6.28 1.33 17.87
C ILE A 83 -5.06 1.80 17.06
N TRP A 84 -4.18 2.63 17.66
CA TRP A 84 -2.95 3.07 17.00
C TRP A 84 -1.97 1.92 16.72
N LEU A 85 -1.83 0.98 17.66
CA LEU A 85 -1.01 -0.21 17.45
C LEU A 85 -1.56 -1.09 16.31
N THR A 86 -2.89 -1.29 16.25
CA THR A 86 -3.53 -2.00 15.14
C THR A 86 -3.29 -1.29 13.81
N ALA A 87 -3.51 0.02 13.75
CA ALA A 87 -3.30 0.79 12.52
C ALA A 87 -1.83 0.74 12.05
N GLY A 88 -0.88 0.95 12.96
CA GLY A 88 0.55 0.86 12.67
C GLY A 88 0.98 -0.54 12.23
N SER A 89 0.43 -1.59 12.87
CA SER A 89 0.71 -2.98 12.50
C SER A 89 0.18 -3.34 11.13
N ILE A 90 -1.01 -2.84 10.76
CA ILE A 90 -1.54 -3.02 9.40
C ILE A 90 -0.62 -2.33 8.39
N MET A 91 -0.21 -1.07 8.64
CA MET A 91 0.70 -0.35 7.72
C MET A 91 2.03 -1.08 7.53
N ILE A 92 2.71 -1.47 8.61
CA ILE A 92 3.97 -2.23 8.48
C ILE A 92 3.71 -3.60 7.85
N GLY A 93 2.61 -4.27 8.20
CA GLY A 93 2.22 -5.60 7.70
C GLY A 93 1.91 -5.65 6.20
N ILE A 94 1.59 -4.53 5.58
CA ILE A 94 1.44 -4.45 4.12
C ILE A 94 2.77 -4.78 3.40
N MET A 95 3.92 -4.49 4.01
CA MET A 95 5.23 -4.79 3.41
C MET A 95 5.50 -6.30 3.30
N PRO A 96 5.46 -7.11 4.37
CA PRO A 96 5.61 -8.56 4.24
C PRO A 96 4.49 -9.18 3.39
N TYR A 97 3.26 -8.66 3.45
CA TYR A 97 2.19 -9.08 2.53
C TYR A 97 2.60 -8.89 1.06
N THR A 98 3.14 -7.72 0.72
CA THR A 98 3.58 -7.40 -0.64
C THR A 98 4.72 -8.35 -1.08
N ILE A 99 5.69 -8.60 -0.20
CA ILE A 99 6.83 -9.48 -0.49
C ILE A 99 6.38 -10.93 -0.72
N ILE A 100 5.51 -11.45 0.15
CA ILE A 100 5.11 -12.86 0.12
C ILE A 100 4.12 -13.14 -1.01
N PHE A 101 3.09 -12.30 -1.17
CA PHE A 101 1.96 -12.62 -2.05
C PHE A 101 2.03 -11.93 -3.41
N MET A 102 2.46 -10.67 -3.45
CA MET A 102 2.46 -9.88 -4.69
C MET A 102 3.77 -10.00 -5.48
N MET A 103 4.91 -10.01 -4.80
CA MET A 103 6.23 -10.00 -5.42
C MET A 103 6.46 -11.16 -6.41
N PRO A 104 6.01 -12.41 -6.16
CA PRO A 104 6.18 -13.49 -7.13
C PRO A 104 5.52 -13.16 -8.48
N THR A 105 4.29 -12.63 -8.44
CA THR A 105 3.55 -12.22 -9.64
C THR A 105 4.22 -11.02 -10.32
N LEU A 106 4.65 -10.03 -9.54
CA LEU A 106 5.37 -8.86 -10.04
C LEU A 106 6.71 -9.22 -10.69
N LYS A 107 7.45 -10.18 -10.15
CA LYS A 107 8.72 -10.65 -10.73
C LYS A 107 8.49 -11.24 -12.12
N ILE A 108 7.47 -12.07 -12.30
CA ILE A 108 7.11 -12.65 -13.60
C ILE A 108 6.74 -11.55 -14.61
N ILE A 109 5.90 -10.59 -14.21
CA ILE A 109 5.48 -9.49 -15.10
C ILE A 109 6.66 -8.57 -15.47
N ARG A 110 7.62 -8.41 -14.55
CA ARG A 110 8.79 -7.56 -14.74
C ARG A 110 9.97 -8.26 -15.42
N GLN A 111 9.95 -9.58 -15.56
CA GLN A 111 11.00 -10.32 -16.22
C GLN A 111 11.07 -9.91 -17.69
N LYS A 112 12.24 -9.39 -18.09
CA LYS A 112 12.63 -9.17 -19.48
C LYS A 112 13.53 -10.32 -19.94
N GLU A 113 13.11 -11.56 -19.73
CA GLU A 113 13.85 -12.68 -20.33
C GLU A 113 13.53 -12.71 -21.82
N GLU A 114 14.52 -12.40 -22.64
CA GLU A 114 14.41 -12.23 -24.10
C GLU A 114 13.86 -13.47 -24.82
N ASN A 115 13.85 -14.63 -24.15
CA ASN A 115 13.42 -15.92 -24.70
C ASN A 115 12.06 -16.42 -24.17
N ILE A 116 11.40 -15.70 -23.25
CA ILE A 116 10.10 -16.12 -22.71
C ILE A 116 8.98 -15.26 -23.29
N VAL A 117 8.20 -15.85 -24.21
CA VAL A 117 6.98 -15.25 -24.75
C VAL A 117 5.77 -15.78 -23.99
N TYR A 118 5.20 -14.97 -23.10
CA TYR A 118 3.94 -15.31 -22.43
C TYR A 118 2.76 -15.14 -23.38
N SER A 119 1.85 -16.13 -23.39
CA SER A 119 0.57 -16.01 -24.09
C SER A 119 -0.30 -14.90 -23.52
N LEU A 120 -1.19 -14.34 -24.34
CA LEU A 120 -2.13 -13.30 -23.93
C LEU A 120 -2.98 -13.73 -22.72
N GLU A 121 -3.42 -14.99 -22.71
CA GLU A 121 -4.17 -15.61 -21.60
C GLU A 121 -3.37 -15.60 -20.30
N THR A 122 -2.09 -15.98 -20.35
CA THR A 122 -1.19 -15.98 -19.19
C THR A 122 -0.99 -14.57 -18.65
N LYS A 123 -0.74 -13.60 -19.53
CA LYS A 123 -0.60 -12.18 -19.16
C LYS A 123 -1.83 -11.66 -18.44
N LYS A 124 -3.01 -11.92 -19.02
CA LYS A 124 -4.32 -11.53 -18.45
C LYS A 124 -4.52 -12.14 -17.07
N ASN A 125 -4.22 -13.43 -16.89
CA ASN A 125 -4.36 -14.12 -15.61
C ASN A 125 -3.42 -13.56 -14.53
N LEU A 126 -2.16 -13.28 -14.87
CA LEU A 126 -1.21 -12.67 -13.95
C LEU A 126 -1.60 -11.25 -13.55
N ILE A 127 -2.05 -10.43 -14.49
CA ILE A 127 -2.53 -9.06 -14.23
C ILE A 127 -3.78 -9.09 -13.34
N ASN A 128 -4.74 -9.98 -13.63
CA ASN A 128 -5.94 -10.14 -12.81
C ASN A 128 -5.59 -10.58 -11.38
N LYS A 129 -4.66 -11.53 -11.24
CA LYS A 129 -4.15 -11.95 -9.93
C LYS A 129 -3.50 -10.79 -9.19
N LEU A 130 -2.65 -10.02 -9.84
CA LEU A 130 -2.00 -8.85 -9.25
C LEU A 130 -3.03 -7.82 -8.77
N THR A 131 -4.06 -7.54 -9.59
CA THR A 131 -5.14 -6.60 -9.27
C THR A 131 -5.94 -7.06 -8.05
N ARG A 132 -6.27 -8.35 -7.96
CA ARG A 132 -6.97 -8.93 -6.79
C ARG A 132 -6.14 -8.85 -5.51
N LEU A 133 -4.84 -9.11 -5.58
CA LEU A 133 -3.94 -8.97 -4.43
C LEU A 133 -3.80 -7.50 -4.01
N HIS A 134 -3.75 -6.58 -4.98
CA HIS A 134 -3.72 -5.15 -4.70
C HIS A 134 -4.98 -4.66 -3.98
N LEU A 135 -6.15 -5.24 -4.26
CA LEU A 135 -7.39 -4.89 -3.56
C LEU A 135 -7.28 -5.13 -2.06
N LEU A 136 -6.72 -6.27 -1.63
CA LEU A 136 -6.52 -6.56 -0.20
C LEU A 136 -5.59 -5.53 0.47
N ARG A 137 -4.54 -5.12 -0.25
CA ARG A 137 -3.64 -4.04 0.18
C ARG A 137 -4.37 -2.71 0.33
N THR A 138 -5.27 -2.40 -0.60
CA THR A 138 -6.10 -1.19 -0.59
C THR A 138 -7.01 -1.17 0.62
N ILE A 139 -7.74 -2.26 0.87
CA ILE A 139 -8.60 -2.43 2.04
C ILE A 139 -7.78 -2.24 3.32
N GLY A 140 -6.64 -2.92 3.45
CA GLY A 140 -5.76 -2.78 4.61
C GLY A 140 -5.33 -1.33 4.86
N SER A 141 -4.87 -0.63 3.81
CA SER A 141 -4.48 0.78 3.93
C SER A 141 -5.64 1.70 4.29
N CYS A 142 -6.85 1.48 3.74
CA CYS A 142 -8.03 2.28 4.06
C CYS A 142 -8.51 2.05 5.49
N VAL A 143 -8.50 0.81 5.96
CA VAL A 143 -8.83 0.46 7.35
C VAL A 143 -7.84 1.13 8.30
N ALA A 144 -6.54 0.95 8.06
CA ALA A 144 -5.50 1.56 8.89
C ALA A 144 -5.63 3.09 8.94
N PHE A 145 -5.81 3.75 7.79
CA PHE A 145 -6.03 5.20 7.74
C PHE A 145 -7.30 5.62 8.50
N SER A 146 -8.41 4.91 8.33
CA SER A 146 -9.67 5.21 9.03
C SER A 146 -9.53 5.09 10.55
N LEU A 147 -8.78 4.10 11.04
CA LEU A 147 -8.46 3.95 12.46
C LEU A 147 -7.63 5.14 12.99
N MET A 148 -6.65 5.61 12.22
CA MET A 148 -5.84 6.78 12.59
C MET A 148 -6.69 8.06 12.63
N VAL A 149 -7.53 8.29 11.61
CA VAL A 149 -8.46 9.43 11.57
C VAL A 149 -9.43 9.39 12.75
N TYR A 150 -10.00 8.23 13.05
CA TYR A 150 -10.89 8.05 14.21
C TYR A 150 -10.21 8.43 15.53
N CYS A 151 -8.95 8.02 15.72
CA CYS A 151 -8.18 8.40 16.90
C CYS A 151 -7.93 9.91 16.97
N ILE A 152 -7.54 10.54 15.86
CA ILE A 152 -7.31 11.99 15.83
C ILE A 152 -8.60 12.78 16.09
N ALA A 153 -9.73 12.36 15.52
CA ALA A 153 -10.99 13.07 15.66
C ALA A 153 -11.61 12.96 17.08
N LYS A 154 -11.13 12.02 17.90
CA LYS A 154 -11.60 11.80 19.27
C LYS A 154 -10.73 12.44 20.35
N HIS A 155 -9.56 12.98 19.98
CA HIS A 155 -8.72 13.81 20.85
C HIS A 155 -8.96 15.28 20.56
#